data_AF-A0A1J3FLX5-F1
#
_entry.id   AF-A0A1J3FLX5-F1
#
_cell.length_a   1.000
_cell.length_b   1.000
_cell.length_c   1.000
_cell.angle_alpha   90.00
_cell.angle_beta   90.00
_cell.angle_gamma   90.00
#
_symmetry.space_group_name_H-M   'P 1'
#
loop_
_entity.id
_entity.type
_entity.pdbx_description
1 polymer ?
#
loop_
_entity_poly.entity_id
_entity_poly.type
_entity_poly.pdbx_seq_one_letter_code
_entity_poly.pdbx_strand_id
1 'polypeptide(L)'
;KNPTKLLIERNPWEVNDVAIPHPTFFHPKTDDDISIWQNKIIVKPRRSLISFAGGARPGNHDTIRSTLIDQCRSSPDQCRFMNCTSGGCDKPESVIELFQDSEFCLQPPGDSPTRKSIFDSLVSGCIPVIFDPYSAYYQYTWHLPEDHQAYSVYINKEDLKGKKVNVIEKLMSKTLREREDMRSYIVHELLPGLVYGDSNAKFERFRDAFDITMDSLLHKISKTL
;
A
#
# COMPACT_ATOMS: atom_id res chain seq x y z
N LYS A 1 24.25 -7.89 -23.01
CA LYS A 1 23.46 -8.16 -21.78
C LYS A 1 22.12 -7.45 -21.93
N ASN A 2 21.01 -8.09 -21.54
CA ASN A 2 19.70 -7.43 -21.54
C ASN A 2 19.68 -6.28 -20.53
N PRO A 3 19.05 -5.13 -20.84
CA PRO A 3 18.99 -3.99 -19.93
C PRO A 3 18.17 -4.31 -18.68
N THR A 4 18.56 -3.75 -17.53
CA THR A 4 17.69 -3.72 -16.33
C THR A 4 16.63 -2.65 -16.54
N LYS A 5 15.36 -3.02 -16.36
CA LYS A 5 14.19 -2.15 -16.50
C LYS A 5 13.62 -1.84 -15.12
N LEU A 6 13.56 -0.56 -14.78
CA LEU A 6 12.84 -0.06 -13.62
C LEU A 6 11.39 0.22 -14.03
N LEU A 7 10.44 -0.45 -13.40
CA LEU A 7 9.03 -0.46 -13.80
C LEU A 7 8.14 -0.25 -12.59
N ILE A 8 6.93 0.27 -12.79
CA ILE A 8 5.92 0.32 -11.73
C ILE A 8 5.35 -1.07 -11.41
N GLU A 9 5.30 -1.92 -12.43
CA GLU A 9 4.86 -3.29 -12.39
C GLU A 9 5.86 -4.14 -13.18
N ARG A 10 6.56 -5.05 -12.49
CA ARG A 10 7.50 -5.97 -13.11
C ARG A 10 6.80 -7.26 -13.53
N ASN A 11 7.38 -7.93 -14.52
CA ASN A 11 7.21 -9.38 -14.66
C ASN A 11 8.17 -10.08 -13.69
N PRO A 12 7.71 -10.79 -12.63
CA PRO A 12 8.58 -11.39 -11.62
C PRO A 12 9.47 -12.51 -12.18
N TRP A 13 9.11 -13.03 -13.35
CA TRP A 13 9.87 -14.07 -14.04
C TRP A 13 10.98 -13.52 -14.94
N GLU A 14 11.00 -12.20 -15.16
CA GLU A 14 12.07 -11.52 -15.88
C GLU A 14 13.07 -10.94 -14.89
N VAL A 15 14.25 -11.56 -14.77
CA VAL A 15 15.29 -11.21 -13.78
C VAL A 15 15.78 -9.76 -13.86
N ASN A 16 15.61 -9.14 -15.03
CA ASN A 16 15.99 -7.76 -15.28
C ASN A 16 14.85 -6.76 -15.11
N ASP A 17 13.64 -7.21 -14.77
CA ASP A 17 12.52 -6.35 -14.46
C ASP A 17 12.48 -6.12 -12.96
N VAL A 18 12.55 -4.86 -12.55
CA VAL A 18 12.56 -4.47 -11.15
C VAL A 18 11.41 -3.51 -10.92
N ALA A 19 10.55 -3.83 -9.94
CA ALA A 19 9.46 -2.92 -9.60
C ALA A 19 9.93 -1.84 -8.63
N ILE A 20 9.54 -0.59 -8.90
CA ILE A 20 9.74 0.56 -8.03
C ILE A 20 8.38 1.06 -7.52
N PRO A 21 8.29 1.61 -6.29
CA PRO A 21 7.05 2.09 -5.72
C PRO A 21 6.31 3.06 -6.63
N HIS A 22 4.98 2.99 -6.66
CA HIS A 22 4.19 4.06 -7.27
C HIS A 22 4.46 5.37 -6.50
N PRO A 23 4.63 6.52 -7.17
CA PRO A 23 4.67 7.81 -6.50
C PRO A 23 3.44 8.02 -5.62
N THR A 24 3.65 8.46 -4.38
CA THR A 24 2.57 8.72 -3.41
C THR A 24 2.09 10.17 -3.50
N PHE A 25 1.13 10.58 -2.67
CA PHE A 25 0.73 11.99 -2.60
C PHE A 25 1.66 12.85 -1.71
N PHE A 26 2.60 12.24 -0.99
CA PHE A 26 3.50 12.94 -0.07
C PHE A 26 4.92 12.97 -0.64
N HIS A 27 5.42 14.17 -0.88
CA HIS A 27 6.75 14.44 -1.44
C HIS A 27 7.53 15.36 -0.49
N PRO A 28 8.33 14.81 0.43
CA PRO A 28 9.08 15.59 1.41
C PRO A 28 10.27 16.33 0.79
N LYS A 29 10.71 17.43 1.42
CA LYS A 29 11.92 18.17 1.03
C LYS A 29 13.10 17.85 1.95
N THR A 30 12.82 17.52 3.19
CA THR A 30 13.80 17.36 4.26
C THR A 30 13.50 16.14 5.13
N ASP A 31 14.50 15.69 5.89
CA ASP A 31 14.31 14.64 6.91
C ASP A 31 13.30 15.04 7.99
N ASP A 32 13.15 16.33 8.25
CA ASP A 32 12.19 16.86 9.22
C ASP A 32 10.75 16.72 8.70
N ASP A 33 10.50 16.91 7.39
CA ASP A 33 9.18 16.67 6.80
C ASP A 33 8.74 15.21 7.00
N ILE A 34 9.66 14.26 6.80
CA ILE A 34 9.42 12.83 7.03
C ILE A 34 9.14 12.60 8.52
N SER A 35 9.97 13.15 9.42
CA SER A 35 9.82 12.97 10.87
C SER A 35 8.49 13.55 11.39
N ILE A 36 8.10 14.73 10.91
CA ILE A 36 6.80 15.36 11.22
C ILE A 36 5.66 14.48 10.73
N TRP A 37 5.77 13.94 9.52
CA TRP A 37 4.76 13.04 8.98
C TRP A 37 4.66 11.74 9.76
N GLN A 38 5.77 11.08 10.10
CA GLN A 38 5.79 9.89 10.95
C GLN A 38 5.08 10.13 12.28
N ASN A 39 5.43 11.23 12.96
CA ASN A 39 4.81 11.62 14.24
C ASN A 39 3.31 11.89 14.08
N LYS A 40 2.90 12.57 13.01
CA LYS A 40 1.49 12.81 12.70
C LYS A 40 0.72 11.49 12.53
N ILE A 41 1.28 10.53 11.79
CA ILE A 41 0.62 9.27 11.43
C ILE A 41 0.54 8.30 12.61
N ILE A 42 1.60 8.21 13.43
CA ILE A 42 1.68 7.22 14.51
C ILE A 42 0.72 7.53 15.65
N VAL A 43 0.52 8.81 15.99
CA VAL A 43 -0.39 9.23 17.08
C VAL A 43 -1.83 9.46 16.64
N LYS A 44 -2.11 9.39 15.33
CA LYS A 44 -3.44 9.69 14.79
C LYS A 44 -4.45 8.64 15.25
N PRO A 45 -5.54 9.04 15.95
CA PRO A 45 -6.61 8.10 16.29
C PRO A 45 -7.29 7.57 15.02
N ARG A 46 -7.47 6.25 14.94
CA ARG A 46 -8.17 5.58 13.84
C ARG A 46 -9.63 5.36 14.25
N ARG A 47 -10.55 5.98 13.52
CA ARG A 47 -11.99 5.96 13.80
C ARG A 47 -12.72 4.84 13.06
N SER A 48 -12.12 4.32 12.00
CA SER A 48 -12.67 3.23 11.20
C SER A 48 -11.74 2.03 11.30
N LEU A 49 -12.31 0.84 11.51
CA LEU A 49 -11.52 -0.39 11.45
C LEU A 49 -11.04 -0.63 10.02
N ILE A 50 -11.91 -0.43 9.04
CA ILE A 50 -11.65 -0.75 7.64
C ILE A 50 -12.02 0.45 6.79
N SER A 51 -11.25 0.71 5.75
CA SER A 51 -11.73 1.51 4.63
C SER A 51 -11.49 0.83 3.30
N PHE A 52 -12.34 1.19 2.35
CA PHE A 52 -12.16 0.82 0.96
C PHE A 52 -12.39 2.01 0.05
N ALA A 53 -11.32 2.48 -0.60
CA ALA A 53 -11.39 3.39 -1.74
C ALA A 53 -11.40 2.57 -3.03
N GLY A 54 -12.57 2.46 -3.66
CA GLY A 54 -12.73 1.70 -4.89
C GLY A 54 -14.04 1.98 -5.62
N GLY A 55 -14.17 1.39 -6.80
CA GLY A 55 -15.39 1.46 -7.59
C GLY A 55 -15.73 0.07 -8.16
N ALA A 56 -17.01 -0.27 -8.19
CA ALA A 56 -17.49 -1.40 -8.94
C ALA A 56 -17.36 -1.11 -10.44
N ARG A 57 -17.15 -2.14 -11.26
CA ARG A 57 -17.21 -1.99 -12.72
C ARG A 57 -18.66 -2.08 -13.19
N PRO A 58 -19.12 -1.18 -14.07
CA PRO A 58 -20.42 -1.34 -14.70
C PRO A 58 -20.53 -2.70 -15.39
N GLY A 59 -21.60 -3.44 -15.12
CA GLY A 59 -21.92 -4.71 -15.81
C GLY A 59 -21.17 -5.96 -15.32
N ASN A 60 -20.32 -5.87 -14.27
CA ASN A 60 -19.68 -7.06 -13.69
C ASN A 60 -19.82 -7.08 -12.15
N HIS A 61 -20.81 -7.82 -11.67
CA HIS A 61 -21.12 -7.95 -10.24
C HIS A 61 -20.29 -9.04 -9.54
N ASP A 62 -19.72 -10.00 -10.27
CA ASP A 62 -18.93 -11.11 -9.71
C ASP A 62 -17.43 -10.80 -9.66
N THR A 63 -17.08 -9.61 -9.17
CA THR A 63 -15.69 -9.24 -8.91
C THR A 63 -15.40 -9.18 -7.42
N ILE A 64 -14.15 -9.43 -7.03
CA ILE A 64 -13.71 -9.22 -5.65
C ILE A 64 -14.03 -7.80 -5.17
N ARG A 65 -13.93 -6.79 -6.03
CA ARG A 65 -14.29 -5.40 -5.67
C ARG A 65 -15.75 -5.28 -5.29
N SER A 66 -16.66 -5.88 -6.05
CA SER A 66 -18.09 -5.87 -5.76
C SER A 66 -18.36 -6.56 -4.41
N THR A 67 -17.77 -7.74 -4.17
CA THR A 67 -17.88 -8.44 -2.88
C THR A 67 -17.39 -7.59 -1.71
N LEU A 68 -16.25 -6.89 -1.86
CA LEU A 68 -15.70 -6.02 -0.81
C LEU A 68 -16.57 -4.78 -0.59
N ILE A 69 -17.13 -4.19 -1.65
CA ILE A 69 -18.09 -3.07 -1.56
C ILE A 69 -19.32 -3.52 -0.77
N ASP A 70 -19.87 -4.70 -1.10
CA ASP A 70 -21.06 -5.21 -0.45
C ASP A 70 -20.80 -5.50 1.04
N GLN A 71 -19.72 -6.21 1.38
CA GLN A 71 -19.35 -6.44 2.79
C GLN A 71 -19.14 -5.13 3.56
N CYS A 72 -18.49 -4.14 2.93
CA CYS A 72 -18.26 -2.83 3.56
C CYS A 72 -19.58 -2.07 3.82
N ARG A 73 -20.47 -2.03 2.82
CA ARG A 73 -21.78 -1.38 2.94
C ARG A 73 -22.72 -2.07 3.93
N SER A 74 -22.61 -3.38 4.07
CA SER A 74 -23.36 -4.16 5.07
C SER A 74 -22.80 -4.02 6.49
N SER A 75 -21.68 -3.33 6.70
CA SER A 75 -21.07 -3.12 8.01
C SER A 75 -20.55 -1.68 8.17
N PRO A 76 -21.45 -0.67 8.10
CA PRO A 76 -21.06 0.75 8.06
C PRO A 76 -20.35 1.23 9.34
N ASP A 77 -20.59 0.59 10.48
CA ASP A 77 -19.91 0.90 11.75
C ASP A 77 -18.45 0.40 11.78
N GLN A 78 -18.10 -0.55 10.90
CA GLN A 78 -16.77 -1.14 10.82
C GLN A 78 -16.00 -0.68 9.58
N CYS A 79 -16.70 -0.40 8.48
CA CYS A 79 -16.08 -0.16 7.18
C CYS A 79 -16.57 1.13 6.51
N ARG A 80 -15.63 2.05 6.26
CA ARG A 80 -15.87 3.28 5.52
C ARG A 80 -15.58 3.07 4.03
N PHE A 81 -16.64 3.04 3.22
CA PHE A 81 -16.54 2.94 1.76
C PHE A 81 -16.46 4.33 1.12
N MET A 82 -15.44 4.56 0.28
CA MET A 82 -15.31 5.72 -0.58
C MET A 82 -15.46 5.28 -2.05
N ASN A 83 -16.51 5.79 -2.70
CA ASN A 83 -16.78 5.47 -4.09
C ASN A 83 -15.87 6.26 -5.04
N CYS A 84 -15.00 5.56 -5.76
CA CYS A 84 -14.09 6.17 -6.74
C CYS A 84 -14.67 6.32 -8.16
N THR A 85 -15.90 5.85 -8.45
CA THR A 85 -16.42 5.83 -9.84
C THR A 85 -16.63 7.21 -10.47
N SER A 86 -16.73 8.27 -9.66
CA SER A 86 -16.98 9.64 -10.11
C SER A 86 -15.81 10.59 -9.78
N GLY A 87 -14.57 10.06 -9.76
CA GLY A 87 -13.37 10.84 -9.47
C GLY A 87 -13.17 11.19 -7.99
N GLY A 88 -13.92 10.55 -7.07
CA GLY A 88 -13.81 10.80 -5.62
C GLY A 88 -12.42 10.51 -5.05
N CYS A 89 -11.65 9.69 -5.75
CA CYS A 89 -10.30 9.25 -5.34
C CYS A 89 -9.18 9.98 -6.10
N ASP A 90 -9.53 10.95 -6.95
CA ASP A 90 -8.56 11.78 -7.67
C ASP A 90 -8.02 12.93 -6.79
N LYS A 91 -8.72 13.21 -5.67
CA LYS A 91 -8.34 14.23 -4.70
C LYS A 91 -7.46 13.61 -3.60
N PRO A 92 -6.18 14.03 -3.48
CA PRO A 92 -5.27 13.52 -2.47
C PRO A 92 -5.83 13.62 -1.05
N GLU A 93 -6.46 14.74 -0.71
CA GLU A 93 -6.93 15.06 0.64
C GLU A 93 -7.95 14.03 1.14
N SER A 94 -8.92 13.68 0.29
CA SER A 94 -9.97 12.71 0.60
C SER A 94 -9.39 11.32 0.89
N VAL A 95 -8.46 10.87 0.05
CA VAL A 95 -7.86 9.53 0.17
C VAL A 95 -6.93 9.45 1.37
N ILE A 96 -6.11 10.48 1.57
CA ILE A 96 -5.22 10.58 2.74
C ILE A 96 -6.05 10.60 4.03
N GLU A 97 -7.10 11.42 4.11
CA GLU A 97 -7.96 11.48 5.29
C GLU A 97 -8.60 10.11 5.59
N LEU A 98 -9.17 9.46 4.57
CA LEU A 98 -9.76 8.14 4.70
C LEU A 98 -8.77 7.13 5.29
N PHE A 99 -7.54 7.09 4.76
CA PHE A 99 -6.53 6.13 5.20
C PHE A 99 -5.94 6.48 6.55
N GLN A 100 -5.69 7.76 6.84
CA GLN A 100 -5.25 8.23 8.16
C GLN A 100 -6.26 7.94 9.28
N ASP A 101 -7.55 7.86 8.95
CA ASP A 101 -8.61 7.51 9.89
C ASP A 101 -8.86 6.01 10.03
N SER A 102 -8.19 5.16 9.24
CA SER A 102 -8.45 3.72 9.18
C SER A 102 -7.32 2.86 9.76
N GLU A 103 -7.69 1.74 10.38
CA GLU A 103 -6.74 0.70 10.79
C GLU A 103 -6.25 -0.13 9.59
N PHE A 104 -7.18 -0.63 8.77
CA PHE A 104 -6.92 -1.46 7.60
C PHE A 104 -7.49 -0.84 6.31
N CYS A 105 -6.75 -0.98 5.21
CA CYS A 105 -7.14 -0.45 3.90
C CYS A 105 -7.22 -1.58 2.88
N LEU A 106 -8.40 -1.78 2.27
CA LEU A 106 -8.60 -2.88 1.33
C LEU A 106 -7.97 -2.57 -0.03
N GLN A 107 -7.03 -3.41 -0.47
CA GLN A 107 -6.27 -3.23 -1.71
C GLN A 107 -6.47 -4.39 -2.71
N PRO A 108 -7.70 -4.61 -3.22
CA PRO A 108 -7.92 -5.62 -4.25
C PRO A 108 -7.24 -5.25 -5.57
N PRO A 109 -6.80 -6.23 -6.37
CA PRO A 109 -6.22 -5.98 -7.69
C PRO A 109 -7.23 -5.33 -8.64
N GLY A 110 -6.73 -4.76 -9.74
CA GLY A 110 -7.51 -3.99 -10.68
C GLY A 110 -7.38 -4.39 -12.14
N ASP A 111 -7.31 -3.39 -13.02
CA ASP A 111 -6.91 -3.59 -14.42
C ASP A 111 -5.46 -4.05 -14.49
N SER A 112 -4.62 -3.49 -13.62
CA SER A 112 -3.29 -3.96 -13.31
C SER A 112 -3.26 -4.81 -12.02
N PRO A 113 -2.34 -5.78 -11.92
CA PRO A 113 -1.94 -6.41 -10.67
C PRO A 113 -1.63 -5.41 -9.55
N THR A 114 -0.86 -4.37 -9.84
CA THR A 114 -0.39 -3.39 -8.83
C THR A 114 -1.30 -2.17 -8.73
N ARG A 115 -1.25 -1.45 -7.61
CA ARG A 115 -2.03 -0.22 -7.37
C ARG A 115 -1.25 0.81 -6.57
N LYS A 116 -1.26 2.06 -7.04
CA LYS A 116 -0.76 3.24 -6.29
C LYS A 116 -1.30 3.32 -4.85
N SER A 117 -2.57 2.97 -4.67
CA SER A 117 -3.26 3.03 -3.37
C SER A 117 -2.63 2.16 -2.27
N ILE A 118 -1.89 1.09 -2.63
CA ILE A 118 -1.11 0.31 -1.65
C ILE A 118 -0.09 1.22 -0.96
N PHE A 119 0.67 1.99 -1.73
CA PHE A 119 1.69 2.90 -1.21
C PHE A 119 1.07 4.09 -0.46
N ASP A 120 -0.04 4.65 -0.96
CA ASP A 120 -0.75 5.71 -0.24
C ASP A 120 -1.28 5.22 1.12
N SER A 121 -1.70 3.95 1.23
CA SER A 121 -2.10 3.35 2.52
C SER A 121 -0.92 3.19 3.48
N LEU A 122 0.22 2.69 3.00
CA LEU A 122 1.46 2.56 3.79
C LEU A 122 1.94 3.92 4.30
N VAL A 123 2.03 4.93 3.43
CA VAL A 123 2.44 6.29 3.81
C VAL A 123 1.43 6.95 4.76
N SER A 124 0.17 6.51 4.78
CA SER A 124 -0.84 6.97 5.72
C SER A 124 -0.91 6.13 7.02
N GLY A 125 -0.01 5.15 7.20
CA GLY A 125 0.01 4.22 8.33
C GLY A 125 -1.24 3.33 8.44
N CYS A 126 -1.95 3.16 7.32
CA CYS A 126 -3.07 2.23 7.21
C CYS A 126 -2.55 0.89 6.73
N ILE A 127 -2.87 -0.19 7.44
CA ILE A 127 -2.34 -1.52 7.14
C ILE A 127 -3.00 -2.03 5.85
N PRO A 128 -2.26 -2.23 4.74
CA PRO A 128 -2.83 -2.75 3.51
C PRO A 128 -3.31 -4.18 3.69
N VAL A 129 -4.51 -4.45 3.19
CA VAL A 129 -5.06 -5.79 3.04
C VAL A 129 -4.89 -6.21 1.58
N ILE A 130 -3.98 -7.14 1.34
CA ILE A 130 -3.57 -7.60 0.02
C ILE A 130 -4.37 -8.86 -0.33
N PHE A 131 -4.92 -8.89 -1.55
CA PHE A 131 -5.76 -10.01 -2.01
C PHE A 131 -5.11 -10.91 -3.06
N ASP A 132 -3.99 -10.46 -3.62
CA ASP A 132 -3.18 -11.19 -4.57
C ASP A 132 -1.70 -10.90 -4.26
N PRO A 133 -0.85 -11.92 -4.00
CA PRO A 133 0.58 -11.70 -3.77
C PRO A 133 1.26 -10.96 -4.93
N TYR A 134 0.72 -11.08 -6.15
CA TYR A 134 1.24 -10.40 -7.31
C TYR A 134 1.06 -8.87 -7.28
N SER A 135 0.18 -8.36 -6.41
CA SER A 135 -0.05 -6.92 -6.24
C SER A 135 1.06 -6.19 -5.49
N ALA A 136 1.89 -6.90 -4.70
CA ALA A 136 2.95 -6.28 -3.90
C ALA A 136 4.15 -7.21 -3.65
N TYR A 137 3.90 -8.42 -3.14
CA TYR A 137 4.93 -9.32 -2.62
C TYR A 137 5.92 -9.75 -3.69
N TYR A 138 5.42 -10.08 -4.88
CA TYR A 138 6.26 -10.46 -6.02
C TYR A 138 6.75 -9.26 -6.83
N GLN A 139 6.48 -8.03 -6.41
CA GLN A 139 6.77 -6.83 -7.19
C GLN A 139 7.96 -6.09 -6.59
N TYR A 140 7.81 -5.60 -5.37
CA TYR A 140 8.64 -4.53 -4.81
C TYR A 140 9.77 -5.04 -3.91
N THR A 141 10.51 -6.06 -4.35
CA THR A 141 11.52 -6.74 -3.50
C THR A 141 12.71 -5.89 -3.08
N TRP A 142 12.91 -4.71 -3.68
CA TRP A 142 13.91 -3.75 -3.22
C TRP A 142 13.38 -2.80 -2.14
N HIS A 143 12.05 -2.71 -1.99
CA HIS A 143 11.38 -1.66 -1.22
C HIS A 143 10.46 -2.20 -0.13
N LEU A 144 10.02 -3.45 -0.23
CA LEU A 144 9.18 -4.14 0.74
C LEU A 144 9.90 -5.40 1.23
N PRO A 145 9.81 -5.71 2.54
CA PRO A 145 10.46 -6.88 3.14
C PRO A 145 9.75 -8.18 2.76
N GLU A 146 10.50 -9.29 2.83
CA GLU A 146 9.95 -10.64 2.65
C GLU A 146 8.97 -11.04 3.76
N ASP A 147 9.14 -10.52 4.99
CA ASP A 147 8.16 -10.69 6.06
C ASP A 147 6.94 -9.79 5.81
N HIS A 148 6.02 -10.28 4.99
CA HIS A 148 4.81 -9.55 4.64
C HIS A 148 3.86 -9.35 5.83
N GLN A 149 3.96 -10.18 6.88
CA GLN A 149 3.10 -10.07 8.05
C GLN A 149 3.47 -8.87 8.94
N ALA A 150 4.70 -8.37 8.81
CA ALA A 150 5.13 -7.16 9.50
C ALA A 150 4.38 -5.90 9.06
N TYR A 151 3.83 -5.88 7.84
CA TYR A 151 3.23 -4.65 7.28
C TYR A 151 1.86 -4.85 6.60
N SER A 152 1.38 -6.07 6.43
CA SER A 152 0.15 -6.31 5.67
C SER A 152 -0.65 -7.51 6.15
N VAL A 153 -1.93 -7.54 5.78
CA VAL A 153 -2.78 -8.73 5.96
C VAL A 153 -3.07 -9.33 4.59
N TYR A 154 -2.76 -10.61 4.41
CA TYR A 154 -3.12 -11.35 3.21
C TYR A 154 -4.47 -12.06 3.36
N ILE A 155 -5.36 -11.90 2.38
CA ILE A 155 -6.60 -12.67 2.26
C ILE A 155 -6.71 -13.21 0.85
N ASN A 156 -6.80 -14.52 0.67
CA ASN A 156 -6.88 -15.12 -0.66
C ASN A 156 -8.14 -14.65 -1.42
N LYS A 157 -7.96 -14.08 -2.62
CA LYS A 157 -9.06 -13.59 -3.46
C LYS A 157 -10.09 -14.66 -3.84
N GLU A 158 -9.67 -15.92 -4.01
CA GLU A 158 -10.56 -17.01 -4.39
C GLU A 158 -11.42 -17.47 -3.21
N ASP A 159 -10.91 -17.40 -1.98
CA ASP A 159 -11.71 -17.65 -0.78
C ASP A 159 -12.78 -16.58 -0.56
N LEU A 160 -12.49 -15.33 -0.94
CA LEU A 160 -13.48 -14.24 -0.92
C LEU A 160 -14.58 -14.43 -1.95
N LYS A 161 -14.22 -14.71 -3.20
CA LYS A 161 -15.19 -15.01 -4.26
C LYS A 161 -16.06 -16.22 -3.90
N GLY A 162 -15.43 -17.26 -3.33
CA GLY A 162 -16.12 -18.44 -2.82
C GLY A 162 -16.91 -18.22 -1.53
N LYS A 163 -16.95 -16.98 -1.00
CA LYS A 163 -17.63 -16.60 0.25
C LYS A 163 -17.20 -17.44 1.48
N LYS A 164 -15.97 -17.96 1.46
CA LYS A 164 -15.39 -18.73 2.57
C LYS A 164 -14.82 -17.84 3.67
N VAL A 165 -14.57 -16.56 3.35
CA VAL A 165 -14.01 -15.57 4.28
C VAL A 165 -14.84 -14.29 4.24
N ASN A 166 -15.19 -13.79 5.42
CA ASN A 166 -15.68 -12.44 5.63
C ASN A 166 -14.50 -11.53 6.05
N VAL A 167 -14.24 -10.45 5.29
CA VAL A 167 -13.12 -9.55 5.54
C VAL A 167 -13.28 -8.79 6.85
N ILE A 168 -14.51 -8.39 7.18
CA ILE A 168 -14.81 -7.66 8.41
C ILE A 168 -14.46 -8.52 9.62
N GLU A 169 -14.96 -9.75 9.67
CA GLU A 169 -14.67 -10.70 10.75
C GLU A 169 -13.18 -11.02 10.85
N LYS A 170 -12.52 -11.27 9.72
CA LYS A 170 -11.09 -11.58 9.67
C LYS A 170 -10.25 -10.44 10.27
N LEU A 171 -10.56 -9.20 9.94
CA LEU A 171 -9.78 -8.04 10.42
C LEU A 171 -10.16 -7.63 11.85
N MET A 172 -11.41 -7.83 12.28
CA MET A 172 -11.81 -7.67 13.68
C MET A 172 -11.06 -8.60 14.61
N SER A 173 -10.71 -9.82 14.15
CA SER A 173 -9.98 -10.81 14.96
C SER A 173 -8.54 -10.40 15.29
N LYS A 174 -7.96 -9.42 14.60
CA LYS A 174 -6.62 -8.90 14.89
C LYS A 174 -6.62 -8.10 16.17
N THR A 175 -5.69 -8.38 17.08
CA THR A 175 -5.57 -7.65 18.34
C THR A 175 -5.11 -6.22 18.12
N LEU A 176 -5.39 -5.32 19.08
CA LEU A 176 -4.88 -3.96 19.05
C LEU A 176 -3.34 -3.95 18.95
N ARG A 177 -2.67 -4.82 19.71
CA ARG A 177 -1.20 -4.92 19.72
C ARG A 177 -0.64 -5.27 18.35
N GLU A 178 -1.20 -6.28 17.68
CA GLU A 178 -0.78 -6.64 16.31
C GLU A 178 -0.91 -5.43 15.36
N ARG A 179 -2.01 -4.68 15.46
CA ARG A 179 -2.25 -3.52 14.58
C ARG A 179 -1.26 -2.38 14.88
N GLU A 180 -0.97 -2.12 16.14
CA GLU A 180 0.01 -1.12 16.57
C GLU A 180 1.43 -1.48 16.13
N ASP A 181 1.83 -2.74 16.28
CA ASP A 181 3.14 -3.24 15.86
C ASP A 181 3.31 -3.14 14.34
N MET A 182 2.30 -3.58 13.57
CA MET A 182 2.32 -3.46 12.11
C MET A 182 2.40 -1.99 11.65
N ARG A 183 1.64 -1.10 12.28
CA ARG A 183 1.68 0.34 11.95
C ARG A 183 3.01 0.97 12.31
N SER A 184 3.56 0.64 13.48
CA SER A 184 4.87 1.13 13.90
C SER A 184 5.93 0.73 12.88
N TYR A 185 5.94 -0.52 12.45
CA TYR A 185 6.83 -1.01 11.40
C TYR A 185 6.63 -0.25 10.08
N ILE A 186 5.39 -0.10 9.62
CA ILE A 186 5.08 0.68 8.39
C ILE A 186 5.64 2.11 8.49
N VAL A 187 5.36 2.81 9.59
CA VAL A 187 5.68 4.23 9.74
C VAL A 187 7.18 4.46 9.88
N HIS A 188 7.87 3.63 10.66
CA HIS A 188 9.28 3.84 10.99
C HIS A 188 10.25 3.18 10.01
N GLU A 189 9.91 1.98 9.53
CA GLU A 189 10.83 1.17 8.71
C GLU A 189 10.55 1.28 7.21
N LEU A 190 9.27 1.41 6.79
CA LEU A 190 8.92 1.41 5.37
C LEU A 190 8.72 2.80 4.79
N LEU A 191 7.91 3.64 5.44
CA LEU A 191 7.44 4.91 4.90
C LEU A 191 8.55 5.79 4.30
N PRO A 192 9.71 6.01 4.97
CA PRO A 192 10.77 6.85 4.40
C PRO A 192 11.27 6.35 3.04
N GLY A 193 11.38 5.02 2.88
CA GLY A 193 11.83 4.39 1.63
C GLY A 193 10.76 4.27 0.54
N LEU A 194 9.52 4.66 0.82
CA LEU A 194 8.39 4.57 -0.14
C LEU A 194 7.97 5.92 -0.71
N VAL A 195 8.46 7.02 -0.17
CA VAL A 195 8.21 8.37 -0.67
C VAL A 195 9.28 8.76 -1.69
N TYR A 196 8.95 9.73 -2.55
CA TYR A 196 9.92 10.35 -3.45
C TYR A 196 10.08 11.80 -3.02
N GLY A 197 11.30 12.23 -2.76
CA GLY A 197 11.59 13.64 -2.50
C GLY A 197 11.15 14.52 -3.66
N ASP A 198 10.86 15.79 -3.36
CA ASP A 198 10.66 16.76 -4.43
C ASP A 198 11.97 17.09 -5.19
N SER A 199 11.90 17.92 -6.22
CA SER A 199 13.06 18.23 -7.06
C SER A 199 14.23 18.94 -6.34
N ASN A 200 14.02 19.44 -5.13
CA ASN A 200 15.04 20.11 -4.30
C ASN A 200 15.31 19.35 -3.00
N ALA A 201 14.84 18.10 -2.88
CA ALA A 201 14.97 17.32 -1.67
C ALA A 201 16.44 17.11 -1.27
N LYS A 202 16.70 17.20 0.03
CA LYS A 202 18.00 16.94 0.65
C LYS A 202 17.78 16.08 1.88
N PHE A 203 18.04 14.79 1.74
CA PHE A 203 17.98 13.84 2.83
C PHE A 203 19.39 13.47 3.27
N GLU A 204 19.63 13.49 4.58
CA GLU A 204 20.87 13.04 5.19
C GLU A 204 20.64 11.79 6.03
N ARG A 205 19.47 11.70 6.69
CA ARG A 205 19.12 10.60 7.59
C ARG A 205 18.32 9.50 6.91
N PHE A 206 17.35 9.87 6.08
CA PHE A 206 16.49 8.92 5.40
C PHE A 206 16.96 8.68 3.96
N ARG A 207 16.64 7.50 3.43
CA ARG A 207 16.81 7.15 2.01
C ARG A 207 15.41 7.00 1.42
N ASP A 208 15.14 7.74 0.36
CA ASP A 208 13.84 7.70 -0.31
C ASP A 208 13.76 6.58 -1.36
N ALA A 209 12.61 6.45 -2.03
CA ALA A 209 12.42 5.42 -3.04
C ALA A 209 13.37 5.57 -4.25
N PHE A 210 13.79 6.79 -4.58
CA PHE A 210 14.76 7.01 -5.64
C PHE A 210 16.15 6.53 -5.23
N ASP A 211 16.60 6.95 -4.05
CA ASP A 211 17.88 6.56 -3.46
C ASP A 211 18.04 5.04 -3.35
N ILE A 212 17.05 4.37 -2.75
CA ILE A 212 17.05 2.90 -2.58
C ILE A 212 17.13 2.20 -3.94
N THR A 213 16.39 2.72 -4.93
CA THR A 213 16.39 2.18 -6.29
C THR A 213 17.76 2.33 -6.94
N MET A 214 18.37 3.49 -6.86
CA MET A 214 19.66 3.76 -7.49
C MET A 214 20.79 2.98 -6.83
N ASP A 215 20.84 2.93 -5.50
CA ASP A 215 21.81 2.11 -4.77
C ASP A 215 21.70 0.63 -5.14
N SER A 216 20.47 0.10 -5.14
CA SER A 216 20.22 -1.30 -5.50
C SER A 216 20.59 -1.60 -6.94
N LEU A 217 20.34 -0.67 -7.86
CA LEU A 217 20.72 -0.79 -9.26
C LEU A 217 22.26 -0.82 -9.43
N LEU A 218 22.97 0.12 -8.79
CA LEU A 218 24.43 0.18 -8.84
C LEU A 218 25.05 -1.08 -8.22
N HIS A 219 24.51 -1.55 -7.09
CA HIS A 219 24.93 -2.81 -6.47
C HIS A 219 24.73 -4.01 -7.40
N LYS A 220 23.56 -4.12 -8.05
CA LYS A 220 23.28 -5.19 -9.03
C LYS A 220 24.28 -5.15 -10.19
N ILE A 221 24.57 -3.96 -10.72
CA ILE A 221 25.54 -3.77 -11.82
C ILE A 221 26.93 -4.21 -11.36
N SER A 222 27.38 -3.78 -10.18
CA SER A 222 28.72 -4.10 -9.65
C SER A 222 28.96 -5.61 -9.47
N LYS A 223 27.93 -6.37 -9.08
CA LYS A 223 27.99 -7.85 -8.96
C LYS A 223 27.99 -8.57 -10.30
N THR A 224 27.59 -7.88 -11.37
CA THR A 224 27.45 -8.46 -12.71
C THR A 224 28.64 -8.10 -13.60
N LEU A 225 29.52 -7.20 -13.15
CA LEU A 225 30.83 -6.91 -13.75
C LEU A 225 31.86 -7.94 -13.31
#